data_AF-A0A8T4STR2-F1
#
_entry.id   AF-A0A8T4STR2-F1
#
_cell.length_a   1.000
_cell.length_b   1.000
_cell.length_c   1.000
_cell.angle_alpha   90.00
_cell.angle_beta   90.00
_cell.angle_gamma   90.00
#
_symmetry.space_group_name_H-M   'P 1'
#
loop_
_entity.id
_entity.type
_entity.pdbx_description
1 polymer ?
#
loop_
_entity_poly.entity_id
_entity_poly.type
_entity_poly.pdbx_seq_one_letter_code
_entity_poly.pdbx_strand_id
1 'polypeptide(L)' 'MPKKKVKNKKPSQRWKKYKIEGSSVKRAKTCPKCGAGYFLAEHKDRLYCGNCHYLETKTKQ' A
#
# COMPACT_ATOMS: atom_id res chain seq x y z
N MET A 1 -31.94 18.95 13.06
CA MET A 1 -31.16 17.96 12.26
C MET A 1 -29.83 17.70 12.95
N PRO A 2 -29.48 16.46 13.33
CA PRO A 2 -28.23 16.18 14.00
C PRO A 2 -27.03 16.45 13.07
N LYS A 3 -26.12 17.34 13.49
CA LYS A 3 -24.87 17.61 12.77
C LYS A 3 -24.03 16.34 12.73
N LYS A 4 -23.72 15.86 11.52
CA LYS A 4 -22.91 14.66 11.30
C LYS A 4 -21.50 14.93 11.86
N LYS A 5 -21.12 14.20 12.92
CA LYS A 5 -19.77 14.34 13.51
C LYS A 5 -18.72 13.99 12.45
N VAL A 6 -17.89 14.96 12.07
CA VAL A 6 -16.79 14.75 11.13
C VAL A 6 -15.73 13.91 11.83
N LYS A 7 -15.55 12.66 11.37
CA LYS A 7 -14.48 11.80 11.88
C LYS A 7 -13.16 12.20 11.23
N ASN A 8 -12.16 12.52 12.05
CA ASN A 8 -10.82 12.83 11.56
C ASN A 8 -10.22 11.61 10.85
N LYS A 9 -9.72 11.79 9.62
CA LYS A 9 -9.12 10.68 8.85
C LYS A 9 -7.77 10.32 9.47
N LYS A 10 -7.49 9.02 9.58
CA LYS A 10 -6.18 8.55 10.03
C LYS A 10 -5.12 8.88 8.96
N PRO A 11 -3.96 9.44 9.32
CA PRO A 11 -2.91 9.77 8.36
C PRO A 11 -2.32 8.49 7.74
N SER A 12 -1.82 8.60 6.51
CA SER A 12 -1.27 7.46 5.77
C SER A 12 0.04 6.96 6.39
N GLN A 13 0.11 5.69 6.76
CA GLN A 13 1.29 5.07 7.37
C GLN A 13 2.28 4.54 6.31
N ARG A 14 2.58 5.34 5.27
CA ARG A 14 3.46 4.93 4.15
C ARG A 14 4.89 4.61 4.61
N TRP A 15 5.36 5.29 5.66
CA TRP A 15 6.67 5.09 6.27
C TRP A 15 6.93 3.64 6.70
N LYS A 16 5.90 2.88 7.07
CA LYS A 16 6.03 1.46 7.46
C LYS A 16 6.45 0.52 6.32
N LYS A 17 6.40 0.98 5.07
CA LYS A 17 6.75 0.19 3.88
C LYS A 17 8.23 0.29 3.50
N TYR A 18 8.99 1.10 4.23
CA TYR A 18 10.44 1.20 4.11
C TYR A 18 11.07 0.46 5.28
N LYS A 19 11.92 -0.52 4.98
CA LYS A 19 12.79 -1.17 5.98
C LYS A 19 14.23 -0.76 5.71
N ILE A 20 14.93 -0.37 6.76
CA ILE A 20 16.34 -0.01 6.73
C ILE A 20 17.10 -1.25 7.20
N GLU A 21 17.89 -1.86 6.32
CA GLU A 21 18.82 -2.94 6.68
C GLU A 21 20.23 -2.41 6.43
N GLY A 22 20.88 -1.96 7.51
CA GLY A 22 22.23 -1.39 7.45
C GLY A 22 22.29 -0.16 6.53
N SER A 23 23.07 -0.27 5.45
CA SER A 23 23.28 0.77 4.44
C SER A 23 22.27 0.76 3.29
N SER A 24 21.38 -0.24 3.23
CA SER A 24 20.45 -0.43 2.11
C SER A 24 18.99 -0.29 2.52
N VAL A 25 18.22 0.46 1.72
CA VAL A 25 16.77 0.64 1.94
C VAL A 25 16.01 -0.39 1.11
N LYS A 26 15.42 -1.39 1.78
CA LYS A 26 14.50 -2.34 1.14
C LYS A 26 13.12 -1.70 1.01
N ARG A 27 12.68 -1.52 -0.23
CA ARG A 27 11.34 -1.03 -0.59
C ARG A 27 10.39 -2.21 -0.78
N ALA A 28 9.16 -2.08 -0.29
CA ALA A 28 8.11 -3.07 -0.53
C ALA A 28 7.70 -3.15 -2.02
N LYS A 29 6.99 -4.22 -2.41
CA LYS A 29 6.51 -4.43 -3.78
C LYS A 29 5.80 -3.18 -4.31
N THR A 30 6.28 -2.71 -5.45
CA THR A 30 5.81 -1.49 -6.11
C THR A 30 5.05 -1.84 -7.38
N CYS A 31 4.05 -1.04 -7.74
CA CYS A 31 3.17 -1.32 -8.87
C CYS A 31 3.93 -1.19 -10.19
N PRO A 32 3.94 -2.23 -11.05
CA PRO A 32 4.65 -2.18 -12.34
C PRO A 32 4.03 -1.16 -13.30
N LYS A 33 2.75 -0.82 -13.14
CA LYS A 33 2.04 0.16 -13.97
C LYS A 33 2.14 1.61 -13.48
N CYS A 34 2.24 1.83 -12.17
CA CYS A 34 2.27 3.20 -11.61
C CYS A 34 3.67 3.71 -11.29
N GLY A 35 4.68 2.84 -11.28
CA GLY A 35 6.06 3.23 -11.03
C GLY A 35 6.41 3.46 -9.56
N ALA A 36 7.62 3.99 -9.35
CA ALA A 36 8.26 4.13 -8.05
C ALA A 36 7.42 4.97 -7.07
N GLY A 37 7.11 4.40 -5.89
CA GLY A 37 6.37 5.06 -4.82
C GLY A 37 4.92 4.58 -4.63
N TYR A 38 4.37 3.85 -5.60
CA TYR A 38 3.06 3.19 -5.47
C TYR A 38 3.20 1.77 -4.94
N PHE A 39 3.18 1.63 -3.63
CA PHE A 39 3.20 0.32 -2.96
C PHE A 39 1.90 -0.45 -3.20
N LEU A 40 2.02 -1.75 -3.46
CA LEU A 40 0.84 -2.62 -3.46
C LEU A 40 0.41 -2.91 -2.01
N ALA A 41 -0.89 -2.90 -1.79
CA ALA A 41 -1.50 -3.39 -0.58
C ALA A 41 -1.42 -4.91 -0.57
N GLU A 42 -0.66 -5.45 0.37
CA GLU A 42 -0.57 -6.90 0.59
C GLU A 42 -1.77 -7.36 1.40
N HIS A 43 -2.72 -7.99 0.74
CA HIS A 43 -3.79 -8.76 1.36
C HIS A 43 -3.38 -10.25 1.41
N LYS A 44 -4.23 -11.09 2.00
CA LYS A 44 -3.98 -12.52 2.19
C LYS A 44 -4.00 -13.26 0.84
N ASP A 45 -4.96 -12.92 0.01
CA ASP A 45 -5.30 -13.51 -1.29
C ASP A 45 -4.72 -12.72 -2.48
N ARG A 46 -4.41 -11.43 -2.29
CA ARG A 46 -4.09 -10.52 -3.39
C ARG A 46 -3.09 -9.42 -3.02
N LEU A 47 -2.45 -8.89 -4.04
CA LEU A 47 -1.72 -7.63 -4.04
C LEU A 47 -2.55 -6.62 -4.84
N TYR A 48 -2.85 -5.48 -4.23
CA TYR A 48 -3.75 -4.50 -4.84
C TYR A 48 -3.12 -3.11 -4.92
N CYS A 49 -3.18 -2.49 -6.09
CA CYS A 49 -2.81 -1.09 -6.28
C CYS A 49 -4.04 -0.20 -6.15
N GLY A 50 -4.05 0.70 -5.16
CA GLY A 50 -5.14 1.66 -4.97
C GLY A 50 -5.21 2.80 -5.98
N ASN A 51 -4.23 2.92 -6.90
CA ASN A 51 -4.19 3.99 -7.90
C ASN A 51 -4.69 3.52 -9.28
N CYS A 52 -4.22 2.37 -9.75
CA CYS A 52 -4.60 1.81 -11.06
C CYS A 52 -5.50 0.57 -10.97
N HIS A 53 -5.94 0.20 -9.77
CA HIS A 53 -6.73 -1.01 -9.52
C HIS A 53 -6.07 -2.32 -9.98
N TYR A 54 -4.74 -2.31 -10.18
CA TYR A 54 -4.00 -3.51 -10.52
C TYR A 54 -4.09 -4.53 -9.38
N LEU A 55 -4.42 -5.76 -9.75
CA LEU A 55 -4.65 -6.86 -8.83
C LEU A 55 -3.76 -8.03 -9.26
N GLU A 56 -2.89 -8.46 -8.35
CA GLU A 56 -2.07 -9.66 -8.53
C GLU A 56 -2.52 -10.67 -7.48
N THR A 57 -3.13 -11.78 -7.89
CA THR A 57 -3.48 -12.85 -6.95
C THR A 57 -2.20 -13.53 -6.49
N LYS A 58 -2.06 -13.74 -5.18
CA LYS A 58 -0.97 -14.57 -4.65
C LYS A 58 -1.36 -16.03 -4.85
N THR A 59 -1.45 -16.46 -6.09
CA THR A 59 -1.66 -17.87 -6.43
C THR A 59 -0.38 -18.59 -6.01
N LYS A 60 -0.42 -19.27 -4.86
CA LYS A 60 0.52 -20.36 -4.57
C LYS A 60 0.31 -21.39 -5.68
N GLN A 61 1.27 -21.51 -6.60
CA GLN A 61 1.47 -22.76 -7.32
C GLN A 61 2.04 -23.79 -6.35
#